data_AF-A0A7T6Z6C1-F1
#
_entry.id   AF-A0A7T6Z6C1-F1
#
_cell.length_a   1.000
_cell.length_b   1.000
_cell.length_c   1.000
_cell.angle_alpha   90.00
_cell.angle_beta   90.00
_cell.angle_gamma   90.00
#
_symmetry.space_group_name_H-M   'P 1'
#
loop_
_entity.id
_entity.type
_entity.pdbx_description
1 polymer ?
#
loop_
_entity_poly.entity_id
_entity_poly.type
_entity_poly.pdbx_seq_one_letter_code
_entity_poly.pdbx_strand_id
1 'polypeptide(L)'
;MNYKIPTEITAELKLNKWFYLTDLLVLIGMLVMGFVLHAMIHPSLTIPFIIFMVALYGFWLWKPKTNPNMRMLSAVWMMLSRDRATYHAHDPHEDEAKEDKA
;
A
#
# COMPACT_ATOMS: atom_id res chain seq x y z
N MET A 1 14.61 37.44 3.77
CA MET A 1 13.66 36.55 4.48
C MET A 1 12.92 35.73 3.44
N ASN A 2 13.26 34.45 3.32
CA ASN A 2 12.70 33.55 2.31
C ASN A 2 11.50 32.82 2.95
N TYR A 3 10.29 33.34 2.75
CA TYR A 3 9.06 32.76 3.29
C TYR A 3 8.59 31.65 2.35
N LYS A 4 8.82 30.39 2.74
CA LYS A 4 8.27 29.22 2.05
C LYS A 4 6.79 29.08 2.42
N ILE A 5 5.91 29.57 1.56
CA ILE A 5 4.48 29.25 1.62
C ILE A 5 4.35 27.74 1.45
N PRO A 6 3.80 27.00 2.42
CA PRO A 6 3.54 25.57 2.22
C PRO A 6 2.43 25.46 1.18
N THR A 7 2.79 25.05 -0.04
CA THR A 7 1.86 25.00 -1.18
C THR A 7 0.85 23.87 -1.07
N GLU A 8 1.08 22.86 -0.22
CA GLU A 8 0.20 21.70 -0.11
C GLU A 8 0.13 21.22 1.35
N ILE A 9 -1.02 21.45 2.00
CA ILE A 9 -1.35 20.86 3.29
C ILE A 9 -2.22 19.64 3.01
N THR A 10 -1.61 18.54 2.54
CA THR A 10 -2.27 17.24 2.47
C THR A 10 -2.25 16.64 3.87
N ALA A 11 -3.26 16.98 4.67
CA ALA A 11 -3.47 16.32 5.95
C ALA A 11 -3.85 14.86 5.68
N GLU A 12 -2.87 13.96 5.70
CA GLU A 12 -3.14 12.54 5.78
C GLU A 12 -4.04 12.31 7.00
N LEU A 13 -5.26 11.80 6.78
CA LEU A 13 -6.22 11.48 7.84
C LEU A 13 -5.68 10.29 8.64
N LYS A 14 -4.81 10.60 9.60
CA LYS A 14 -4.23 9.68 10.57
C LYS A 14 -5.23 9.50 11.70
N LEU A 15 -5.74 8.28 11.87
CA LEU A 15 -6.59 7.92 13.01
C LEU A 15 -5.72 7.62 14.24
N ASN A 16 -4.53 7.06 14.02
CA ASN A 16 -3.50 6.85 15.04
C ASN A 16 -2.09 6.84 14.39
N LYS A 17 -1.00 6.87 15.17
CA LYS A 17 0.39 6.86 14.66
C LYS A 17 0.69 5.67 13.74
N TRP A 18 -0.08 4.58 13.87
CA TRP A 18 0.08 3.33 13.13
C TRP A 18 -1.09 3.04 12.16
N PHE A 19 -2.28 3.63 12.37
CA PHE A 19 -3.48 3.32 11.59
C PHE A 19 -3.95 4.56 10.82
N TYR A 20 -3.95 4.44 9.50
CA TYR A 20 -4.48 5.47 8.59
C TYR A 20 -5.92 5.14 8.18
N LEU A 21 -6.70 6.16 7.84
CA LEU A 21 -8.08 5.97 7.37
C LEU A 21 -8.17 5.02 6.16
N THR A 22 -7.18 5.08 5.28
CA THR A 22 -7.07 4.17 4.14
C THR A 22 -6.89 2.71 4.55
N ASP A 23 -6.17 2.43 5.64
CA ASP A 23 -5.93 1.06 6.10
C ASP A 23 -7.23 0.47 6.66
N LEU A 24 -8.03 1.32 7.31
CA LEU A 24 -9.39 0.98 7.74
C LEU A 24 -10.30 0.68 6.53
N LEU A 25 -10.23 1.49 5.47
CA LEU A 25 -11.00 1.25 4.24
C LEU A 25 -10.59 -0.06 3.56
N VAL A 26 -9.29 -0.36 3.52
CA VAL A 26 -8.77 -1.64 2.99
C VAL A 26 -9.25 -2.81 3.85
N LEU A 27 -9.20 -2.71 5.17
CA LEU A 27 -9.73 -3.72 6.09
C LEU A 27 -11.22 -3.97 5.84
N ILE A 28 -12.03 -2.92 5.77
CA ILE A 28 -13.48 -3.03 5.52
C ILE A 28 -13.72 -3.70 4.16
N GLY A 29 -13.03 -3.26 3.10
CA GLY A 29 -13.14 -3.84 1.77
C GLY A 29 -12.78 -5.33 1.75
N MET A 30 -11.72 -5.72 2.45
CA MET A 30 -11.27 -7.11 2.58
C MET A 30 -12.26 -7.98 3.36
N LEU A 31 -12.89 -7.45 4.42
CA LEU A 31 -13.93 -8.15 5.17
C LEU A 31 -15.18 -8.40 4.31
N VAL A 32 -15.64 -7.37 3.59
CA VAL A 32 -16.78 -7.48 2.67
C VAL A 32 -16.46 -8.50 1.56
N MET A 33 -15.27 -8.41 0.96
CA MET A 33 -14.82 -9.35 -0.05
C MET A 33 -14.73 -10.78 0.50
N GLY A 34 -14.22 -10.96 1.72
CA GLY A 34 -14.17 -12.24 2.41
C GLY A 34 -15.54 -12.85 2.66
N PHE A 35 -16.50 -12.05 3.09
CA PHE A 35 -17.87 -12.48 3.30
C PHE A 35 -18.54 -12.95 1.99
N VAL A 36 -18.38 -12.18 0.90
CA VAL A 36 -18.93 -12.54 -0.41
C VAL A 36 -18.30 -13.81 -0.96
N LEU A 37 -16.96 -13.93 -0.90
CA LEU A 37 -16.24 -15.09 -1.40
C LEU A 37 -16.50 -16.35 -0.56
N HIS A 38 -16.71 -16.20 0.76
CA HIS A 38 -17.00 -17.33 1.64
C HIS A 38 -18.26 -18.10 1.20
N ALA A 39 -19.29 -17.41 0.71
CA ALA A 39 -20.50 -18.04 0.20
C ALA A 39 -20.28 -18.94 -1.03
N MET A 40 -19.17 -18.75 -1.75
CA MET A 40 -18.81 -19.52 -2.94
C MET A 40 -17.89 -20.71 -2.63
N ILE A 41 -17.46 -20.87 -1.38
CA ILE A 41 -16.42 -21.83 -1.01
C ILE A 41 -17.03 -23.07 -0.38
N HIS A 42 -16.59 -24.23 -0.85
CA HIS A 42 -17.04 -25.50 -0.31
C HIS A 42 -16.62 -25.63 1.17
N PRO A 43 -17.48 -26.14 2.07
CA PRO A 43 -17.20 -26.19 3.51
C PRO A 43 -15.85 -26.81 3.89
N SER A 44 -15.39 -27.82 3.15
CA SER A 44 -14.09 -28.46 3.36
C SER A 44 -12.88 -27.54 3.11
N LEU A 45 -13.04 -26.48 2.32
CA LEU A 45 -12.01 -25.50 1.97
C LEU A 45 -12.13 -24.21 2.79
N THR A 46 -13.04 -24.14 3.76
CA THR A 46 -13.25 -22.96 4.59
C THR A 46 -12.00 -22.57 5.37
N ILE A 47 -11.35 -23.54 6.02
CA ILE A 47 -10.13 -23.29 6.81
C ILE A 47 -8.99 -22.75 5.95
N PRO A 48 -8.60 -23.39 4.82
CA PRO A 48 -7.53 -22.84 3.97
C PRO A 48 -7.90 -21.48 3.37
N PHE A 49 -9.17 -21.23 3.05
CA PHE A 49 -9.61 -19.92 2.61
C PHE A 49 -9.42 -18.83 3.67
N ILE A 50 -9.80 -19.11 4.93
CA ILE A 50 -9.63 -18.14 6.02
C ILE A 50 -8.14 -17.82 6.21
N ILE A 51 -7.28 -18.83 6.20
CA ILE A 51 -5.81 -18.65 6.31
C ILE A 51 -5.31 -17.77 5.16
N PHE A 52 -5.74 -18.06 3.92
CA PHE A 52 -5.40 -17.25 2.76
C PHE A 52 -5.84 -15.80 2.91
N MET A 53 -7.07 -15.55 3.36
CA MET A 53 -7.59 -14.19 3.54
C MET A 53 -6.84 -13.41 4.62
N VAL A 54 -6.47 -14.06 5.73
CA VAL A 54 -5.65 -13.43 6.78
C VAL A 54 -4.25 -13.10 6.26
N ALA A 55 -3.62 -14.01 5.51
CA ALA A 55 -2.32 -13.76 4.90
C ALA A 55 -2.38 -12.61 3.86
N LEU A 56 -3.42 -12.60 3.02
CA LEU A 56 -3.65 -11.54 2.04
C LEU A 56 -3.86 -10.19 2.72
N TYR A 57 -4.63 -10.15 3.81
CA TYR A 57 -4.80 -8.94 4.62
C TYR A 57 -3.48 -8.45 5.22
N GLY A 58 -2.68 -9.36 5.79
CA GLY A 58 -1.35 -9.05 6.31
C GLY A 58 -0.42 -8.48 5.23
N PHE A 59 -0.47 -9.03 4.02
CA PHE A 59 0.30 -8.54 2.87
C PHE A 59 -0.09 -7.10 2.49
N TRP A 60 -1.38 -6.77 2.45
CA TRP A 60 -1.86 -5.43 2.11
C TRP A 60 -1.48 -4.35 3.13
N LEU A 61 -1.46 -4.71 4.42
CA LEU A 61 -1.02 -3.82 5.50
C LEU A 61 0.50 -3.66 5.57
N TRP A 62 1.25 -4.61 5.01
CA TRP A 62 2.70 -4.59 5.08
C TRP A 62 3.26 -3.40 4.28
N LYS A 63 4.16 -2.62 4.88
CA LYS A 63 4.90 -1.57 4.16
C LYS A 63 6.17 -2.12 3.50
N PRO A 64 6.34 -2.02 2.18
CA PRO A 64 7.53 -2.54 1.50
C PRO A 64 8.79 -1.92 2.09
N LYS A 65 9.78 -2.76 2.42
CA LYS A 65 11.04 -2.30 3.05
C LYS A 65 11.82 -1.33 2.17
N THR A 66 11.72 -1.49 0.85
CA THR A 66 12.39 -0.64 -0.14
C THR A 66 11.78 0.76 -0.22
N ASN A 67 10.52 0.93 0.19
CA ASN A 67 9.88 2.24 0.21
C ASN A 67 8.86 2.34 1.37
N PRO A 68 9.31 2.67 2.60
CA PRO A 68 8.46 2.74 3.79
C PRO A 68 7.41 3.86 3.75
N ASN A 69 7.58 4.82 2.82
CA ASN A 69 6.64 5.92 2.60
C ASN A 69 5.54 5.56 1.59
N MET A 70 5.73 4.52 0.77
CA MET A 70 4.71 4.02 -0.15
C MET A 70 3.96 2.82 0.45
N ARG A 71 2.65 2.79 0.21
CA ARG A 71 1.79 1.68 0.61
C ARG A 71 1.82 0.55 -0.41
N MET A 72 1.50 -0.67 0.03
CA MET A 72 1.46 -1.84 -0.84
C MET A 72 0.51 -1.66 -2.03
N LEU A 73 -0.65 -1.02 -1.83
CA LEU A 73 -1.57 -0.59 -2.91
C LEU A 73 -0.89 0.24 -3.98
N SER A 74 -0.19 1.28 -3.57
CA SER A 74 0.51 2.16 -4.50
C SER A 74 1.65 1.43 -5.21
N ALA A 75 2.36 0.54 -4.51
CA ALA A 75 3.44 -0.26 -5.09
C ALA A 75 2.93 -1.28 -6.12
N VAL A 76 1.85 -2.00 -5.80
CA VAL A 76 1.20 -2.95 -6.73
C VAL A 76 0.60 -2.20 -7.91
N TRP A 77 -0.04 -1.06 -7.68
CA TRP A 77 -0.57 -0.23 -8.77
C TRP A 77 0.54 0.23 -9.71
N MET A 78 1.63 0.76 -9.16
CA MET A 78 2.80 1.19 -9.94
C MET A 78 3.41 0.03 -10.72
N MET A 79 3.46 -1.17 -10.14
CA MET A 79 3.90 -2.39 -10.85
C MET A 79 2.97 -2.74 -12.03
N LEU A 80 1.66 -2.66 -11.83
CA LEU A 80 0.67 -2.99 -12.86
C LEU A 80 0.60 -1.94 -13.97
N SER A 81 0.74 -0.66 -13.62
CA SER A 81 0.71 0.46 -14.57
C SER A 81 2.06 0.72 -15.24
N ARG A 82 3.14 0.05 -14.82
CA ARG A 82 4.47 0.24 -15.40
C ARG A 82 4.51 -0.27 -16.83
N ASP A 83 4.76 0.63 -17.77
CA ASP A 83 5.10 0.25 -19.13
C ASP A 83 6.45 -0.50 -19.14
N ARG A 84 6.46 -1.71 -19.70
CA ARG A 84 7.66 -2.55 -19.78
C ARG A 84 8.50 -2.24 -21.02
N ALA A 85 7.96 -1.51 -21.99
CA ALA A 85 8.66 -1.15 -23.22
C ALA A 85 9.53 0.10 -23.07
N THR A 86 9.30 0.89 -22.01
CA THR A 86 10.04 2.13 -21.75
C THR A 86 11.16 1.86 -20.75
N TYR A 87 12.42 2.08 -21.17
CA TYR A 87 13.58 2.02 -20.29
C TYR A 87 13.73 3.34 -19.52
N HIS A 88 13.78 3.28 -18.19
CA HIS A 88 14.18 4.41 -17.37
C HIS A 88 15.68 4.32 -17.10
N ALA A 89 16.42 5.35 -17.53
CA ALA A 89 17.81 5.50 -17.15
C ALA A 89 17.89 5.75 -15.64
N HIS A 90 18.65 4.93 -14.93
CA HIS A 90 19.02 5.20 -13.54
C HIS A 90 20.12 6.27 -13.55
N ASP A 91 19.80 7.46 -13.05
CA ASP A 91 20.79 8.53 -12.87
C ASP A 91 21.40 8.42 -11.46
N PRO A 92 22.69 8.07 -11.32
CA PRO A 92 23.33 7.84 -10.02
C PRO A 92 23.27 9.05 -9.08
N HIS A 93 23.15 10.26 -9.62
CA HIS A 93 23.12 11.49 -8.83
C HIS A 93 21.76 11.79 -8.19
N GLU A 94 20.70 11.09 -8.59
CA GLU A 94 19.34 11.32 -8.06
C GLU A 94 19.05 10.49 -6.79
N ASP A 95 19.84 9.44 -6.55
CA ASP A 95 19.68 8.54 -5.41
C ASP A 95 20.35 9.11 -4.13
N GLU A 96 21.47 9.83 -4.26
CA GLU A 96 22.15 10.54 -3.16
C GLU A 96 21.26 11.64 -2.54
N ALA A 97 20.46 12.33 -3.37
CA ALA A 97 19.56 13.40 -2.92
C ALA A 97 18.30 12.88 -2.17
N LYS A 98 18.00 11.58 -2.26
CA LYS A 98 16.86 10.94 -1.59
C LYS A 98 17.27 10.34 -0.24
N GLU A 99 18.52 9.87 -0.08
CA GLU A 99 19.06 9.41 1.21
C GLU A 99 19.18 10.54 2.24
N ASP A 100 19.55 11.75 1.81
CA ASP A 100 19.68 12.92 2.70
C ASP A 100 18.35 13.45 3.27
N LYS A 101 17.21 12.94 2.77
CA LYS A 101 15.86 13.40 3.17
C LYS A 101 15.02 12.33 3.88
N ALA A 102 15.59 11.14 4.11
CA ALA A 102 14.93 10.02 4.80
C ALA A 102 15.12 10.06 6.33
#